data_AF-A0A920IC29-F1
#
_entry.id   AF-A0A920IC29-F1
#
_cell.length_a   1.000
_cell.length_b   1.000
_cell.length_c   1.000
_cell.angle_alpha   90.00
_cell.angle_beta   90.00
_cell.angle_gamma   90.00
#
_symmetry.space_group_name_H-M   'P 1'
#
loop_
_entity.id
_entity.type
_entity.pdbx_description
1 polymer ?
#
loop_
_entity_poly.entity_id
_entity_poly.type
_entity_poly.pdbx_seq_one_letter_code
_entity_poly.pdbx_strand_id
1 'polypeptide(L)' 'MPGWRETTFGARSWADLPANAIKYIRRLEELIHIPVALLSTSPEREDTILVRDPFVNS' A
#
# COMPACT_ATOMS: atom_id res chain seq x y z
N MET A 1 -4.49 12.61 -10.19
CA MET A 1 -3.25 11.88 -10.54
C MET A 1 -3.53 10.89 -11.66
N PRO A 2 -2.56 10.54 -12.52
CA PRO A 2 -2.75 9.46 -13.49
C PRO A 2 -2.96 8.11 -12.78
N GLY A 3 -3.78 7.24 -13.36
CA GLY A 3 -3.94 5.86 -12.90
C GLY A 3 -2.74 4.97 -13.28
N TRP A 4 -2.90 3.67 -13.07
CA TRP A 4 -1.95 2.63 -13.48
C TRP A 4 -2.72 1.52 -14.21
N ARG A 5 -2.03 0.78 -15.08
CA ARG A 5 -2.58 -0.38 -15.81
C ARG A 5 -1.92 -1.69 -15.40
N GLU A 6 -0.73 -1.58 -14.85
CA GLU A 6 0.05 -2.66 -14.26
C GLU A 6 -0.69 -3.25 -13.07
N THR A 7 -0.54 -4.55 -12.87
CA THR A 7 -1.21 -5.25 -11.77
C THR A 7 -0.61 -4.85 -10.43
N THR A 8 -1.46 -4.78 -9.40
CA THR A 8 -1.05 -4.77 -7.99
C THR A 8 -1.25 -6.14 -7.34
N PHE A 9 -1.92 -7.07 -8.02
CA PHE A 9 -2.34 -8.36 -7.46
C PHE A 9 -1.13 -9.19 -7.02
N GLY A 10 -1.11 -9.56 -5.74
CA GLY A 10 -0.05 -10.38 -5.16
C GLY A 10 1.23 -9.62 -4.80
N ALA A 11 1.22 -8.28 -4.83
CA ALA A 11 2.35 -7.48 -4.41
C ALA A 11 2.62 -7.64 -2.90
N ARG A 12 3.89 -7.84 -2.53
CA ARG A 12 4.33 -8.09 -1.14
C ARG A 12 5.30 -7.04 -0.62
N SER A 13 5.73 -6.13 -1.49
CA SER A 13 6.54 -4.97 -1.13
C SER A 13 6.11 -3.73 -1.91
N TRP A 14 6.53 -2.56 -1.44
CA TRP A 14 6.35 -1.30 -2.15
C TRP A 14 7.00 -1.30 -3.54
N ALA A 15 8.09 -2.04 -3.72
CA ALA A 15 8.81 -2.12 -4.99
C ALA A 15 8.01 -2.88 -6.06
N ASP A 16 7.08 -3.74 -5.65
CA ASP A 16 6.21 -4.51 -6.55
C ASP A 16 5.03 -3.68 -7.06
N LEU A 17 4.78 -2.50 -6.47
CA LEU A 17 3.65 -1.65 -6.84
C LEU A 17 3.98 -0.70 -8.00
N PRO A 18 3.00 -0.41 -8.87
CA PRO A 18 3.16 0.63 -9.89
C PRO A 18 3.43 1.99 -9.23
N ALA A 19 4.35 2.78 -9.80
CA ALA A 19 4.75 4.06 -9.21
C ALA A 19 3.57 5.02 -8.96
N ASN A 20 2.54 5.00 -9.82
CA ASN A 20 1.34 5.82 -9.63
C ASN A 20 0.44 5.32 -8.50
N ALA A 21 0.42 4.00 -8.23
CA ALA A 21 -0.28 3.43 -7.08
C ALA A 21 0.36 3.89 -5.77
N ILE A 22 1.70 3.87 -5.71
CA ILE A 22 2.46 4.36 -4.56
C ILE A 22 2.15 5.83 -4.30
N LYS A 23 2.22 6.68 -5.33
CA LYS A 23 1.87 8.10 -5.22
C LYS A 23 0.43 8.29 -4.71
N TYR A 24 -0.50 7.43 -5.10
CA TYR A 24 -1.91 7.56 -4.74
C TYR A 24 -2.09 7.29 -3.25
N ILE A 25 -1.45 6.23 -2.76
CA ILE A 25 -1.46 5.89 -1.34
C ILE A 25 -0.82 7.02 -0.51
N ARG A 26 0.33 7.56 -0.93
CA ARG A 26 0.98 8.70 -0.26
C ARG A 26 0.07 9.93 -0.23
N ARG A 27 -0.61 10.23 -1.34
CA ARG A 27 -1.56 11.34 -1.37
C ARG A 27 -2.75 11.11 -0.43
N LEU A 28 -3.21 9.87 -0.29
CA LEU A 28 -4.27 9.51 0.64
C LEU A 28 -3.83 9.73 2.10
N GLU A 29 -2.63 9.27 2.48
CA GLU A 29 -2.04 9.52 3.81
C GLU A 29 -1.97 11.02 4.14
N GLU A 30 -1.53 11.84 3.19
CA GLU A 30 -1.48 13.30 3.35
C GLU A 30 -2.85 13.93 3.57
N LEU A 31 -3.87 13.44 2.85
CA LEU A 31 -5.23 13.99 2.91
C LEU A 31 -5.93 13.64 4.23
N ILE A 32 -5.70 12.44 4.75
CA ILE A 32 -6.34 11.96 5.98
C ILE A 32 -5.48 12.20 7.23
N HIS A 33 -4.24 12.67 7.05
CA HIS A 33 -3.24 12.89 8.11
C HIS A 33 -2.95 11.64 8.97
N ILE A 34 -3.10 10.45 8.40
CA ILE A 34 -2.90 9.16 9.08
C ILE A 34 -2.10 8.24 8.13
N PRO A 35 -1.02 7.60 8.61
CA PRO A 35 -0.27 6.64 7.81
C PRO A 35 -1.08 5.36 7.58
N VAL A 36 -0.94 4.77 6.39
CA VAL A 36 -1.45 3.43 6.12
C VAL A 36 -0.59 2.43 6.89
N ALA A 37 -1.23 1.51 7.61
CA ALA A 37 -0.53 0.45 8.34
C ALA A 37 -0.38 -0.83 7.49
N LEU A 38 -1.45 -1.22 6.78
CA LEU A 38 -1.52 -2.44 5.98
C LEU A 38 -2.14 -2.14 4.60
N LEU A 39 -1.64 -2.84 3.58
CA LEU A 39 -2.21 -2.83 2.24
C LEU A 39 -2.37 -4.27 1.72
N SER A 40 -3.62 -4.73 1.62
CA SER A 40 -3.95 -6.01 0.99
C SER A 40 -4.04 -5.84 -0.52
N THR A 41 -3.42 -6.75 -1.26
CA THR A 41 -3.37 -6.68 -2.73
C THR A 41 -4.03 -7.88 -3.42
N SER A 42 -4.41 -8.90 -2.65
CA SER A 42 -5.20 -10.05 -3.09
C SER A 42 -5.97 -10.65 -1.91
N PRO A 43 -6.86 -11.64 -2.14
CA PRO A 43 -7.52 -12.40 -1.08
C PRO A 43 -6.58 -13.27 -0.22
N GLU A 44 -5.37 -13.55 -0.70
CA GLU A 44 -4.41 -14.40 0.01
C GLU A 44 -3.77 -13.67 1.19
N ARG A 45 -3.50 -14.39 2.28
CA ARG A 45 -3.00 -13.80 3.52
C ARG A 45 -1.62 -13.16 3.33
N GLU A 46 -0.76 -13.80 2.56
CA GLU A 46 0.63 -13.42 2.33
C GLU A 46 0.76 -12.21 1.40
N ASP A 47 -0.31 -11.83 0.69
CA ASP A 47 -0.32 -10.75 -0.29
C ASP A 47 -0.71 -9.41 0.38
N THR A 48 -0.09 -9.17 1.53
CA THR A 48 -0.28 -7.99 2.36
C THR A 48 1.05 -7.30 2.59
N ILE A 49 1.12 -6.01 2.24
CA ILE A 49 2.27 -5.15 2.51
C ILE A 49 2.11 -4.54 3.91
N LEU A 50 3.01 -4.88 4.84
CA LEU A 50 3.10 -4.23 6.14
C LEU A 50 3.87 -2.91 5.99
N VAL A 51 3.14 -1.79 6.03
CA VAL A 51 3.71 -0.44 5.85
C VAL A 51 4.23 0.10 7.17
N ARG A 52 3.47 -0.12 8.25
CA ARG A 52 3.85 0.18 9.62
C ARG A 52 3.27 -0.89 10.51
N ASP A 53 4.11 -1.52 11.32
CA ASP A 53 3.64 -2.50 12.29
C ASP A 53 2.72 -1.80 13.31
N PRO A 54 1.44 -2.20 13.41
CA PRO A 54 0.51 -1.59 14.33
C PRO A 54 0.85 -1.87 15.80
N PHE A 55 1.68 -2.87 16.09
CA PHE A 55 2.01 -3.31 17.45
C PHE A 55 3.35 -2.77 17.98
N VAL A 56 4.20 -2.19 17.13
CA VAL A 56 5.56 -1.76 17.54
C VAL A 56 5.56 -0.53 18.46
N ASN A 57 4.43 0.16 18.63
CA ASN A 57 4.28 1.28 19.59
C ASN A 57 3.02 1.14 20.47
N SER A 58 2.54 -0.08 20.74
CA SER A 58 1.42 -0.36 21.66
C SER A 58 1.86 -0.43 23.12
#